data_AF-A0A2W7BE52-F1
#
_entry.id   AF-A0A2W7BE52-F1
#
_cell.length_a   1.000
_cell.length_b   1.000
_cell.length_c   1.000
_cell.angle_alpha   90.00
_cell.angle_beta   90.00
_cell.angle_gamma   90.00
#
_symmetry.space_group_name_H-M   'P 1'
#
loop_
_entity.id
_entity.type
_entity.pdbx_description
1 polymer ?
#
loop_
_entity_poly.entity_id
_entity_poly.type
_entity_poly.pdbx_seq_one_letter_code
_entity_poly.pdbx_strand_id
1 'polypeptide(L)'
;MIEKDDIEQTLQELENIYDLAIERGDSQKILVFYSKLAILELCGWIEESLDIIILDYAENKLKNRNNQKYIEDLVKRNYGFDYENNFRKMLIQMIGLIFVEKLEHNLEERGSIITQFKSELGSLKNTRNSAAHTHISEILPIYDAPSITKRNFQRIYQLLIDIEAELKTL
;
A
#
# COMPACT_ATOMS: atom_id res chain seq x y z
N MET A 1 -4.45 7.75 -8.29
CA MET A 1 -3.61 7.39 -7.12
C MET A 1 -3.30 8.65 -6.31
N ILE A 2 -3.04 8.55 -4.99
CA ILE A 2 -2.56 9.70 -4.19
C ILE A 2 -1.28 10.26 -4.81
N GLU A 3 -1.10 11.58 -4.73
CA GLU A 3 0.13 12.22 -5.20
C GLU A 3 1.35 11.57 -4.54
N LYS A 4 2.25 11.06 -5.39
CA LYS A 4 3.49 10.38 -5.00
C LYS A 4 4.31 11.24 -4.03
N ASP A 5 4.31 12.54 -4.27
CA ASP A 5 5.20 13.49 -3.62
C ASP A 5 4.87 13.64 -2.14
N ASP A 6 3.58 13.55 -1.76
CA ASP A 6 3.14 13.72 -0.36
C ASP A 6 3.68 12.60 0.56
N ILE A 7 3.55 11.34 0.14
CA ILE A 7 4.05 10.21 0.93
C ILE A 7 5.58 10.10 0.84
N GLU A 8 6.17 10.41 -0.32
CA GLU A 8 7.63 10.37 -0.47
C GLU A 8 8.29 11.42 0.42
N GLN A 9 7.72 12.63 0.48
CA GLN A 9 8.16 13.68 1.38
C GLN A 9 7.99 13.26 2.85
N THR A 10 6.82 12.71 3.21
CA THR A 10 6.57 12.24 4.58
C THR A 10 7.59 11.17 5.01
N LEU A 11 7.87 10.19 4.15
CA LEU A 11 8.86 9.15 4.43
C LEU A 11 10.29 9.71 4.47
N GLN A 12 10.61 10.70 3.63
CA GLN A 12 11.89 11.41 3.67
C GLN A 12 12.07 12.21 4.96
N GLU A 13 11.03 12.88 5.45
CA GLU A 13 11.05 13.59 6.72
C GLU A 13 11.25 12.63 7.90
N LEU A 14 10.56 11.49 7.90
CA LEU A 14 10.73 10.46 8.92
C LEU A 14 12.14 9.85 8.91
N GLU A 15 12.72 9.63 7.73
CA GLU A 15 14.12 9.23 7.57
C GLU A 15 15.07 10.27 8.17
N ASN A 16 14.90 11.55 7.83
CA ASN A 16 15.75 12.62 8.35
C ASN A 16 15.67 12.74 9.87
N ILE A 17 14.46 12.67 10.45
CA ILE A 17 14.27 12.79 11.90
C ILE A 17 14.84 11.56 12.63
N TYR A 18 14.73 10.36 12.03
CA TYR A 18 15.35 9.14 12.55
C TYR A 18 16.88 9.25 12.57
N ASP A 19 17.50 9.72 11.48
CA ASP A 19 18.95 9.87 11.39
C ASP A 19 19.47 10.93 12.37
N LEU A 20 18.77 12.06 12.49
CA LEU A 20 19.09 13.09 13.49
C LEU A 20 18.99 12.56 14.94
N ALA A 21 18.03 11.68 15.22
CA ALA A 21 17.90 11.05 16.53
C ALA A 21 19.08 10.10 16.83
N ILE A 22 19.58 9.39 15.81
CA ILE A 22 20.82 8.61 15.93
C ILE A 22 22.02 9.52 16.24
N GLU A 23 22.19 10.60 15.48
CA GLU A 23 23.31 11.54 15.65
C GLU A 23 23.33 12.19 17.04
N ARG A 24 22.15 12.47 17.60
CA ARG A 24 21.98 13.03 18.95
C ARG A 24 22.19 12.01 20.07
N GLY A 25 22.22 10.71 19.75
CA GLY A 25 22.26 9.64 20.74
C GLY A 25 20.93 9.50 21.50
N ASP A 26 19.81 9.76 20.84
CA ASP A 26 18.48 9.59 21.44
C ASP A 26 18.22 8.12 21.80
N SER A 27 17.29 7.90 22.73
CA SER A 27 16.96 6.54 23.17
C SER A 27 16.46 5.66 22.02
N GLN A 28 16.81 4.37 22.04
CA GLN A 28 16.32 3.37 21.06
C GLN A 28 14.78 3.37 20.93
N LYS A 29 14.06 3.73 21.98
CA LYS A 29 12.59 3.87 21.98
C LYS A 29 12.10 4.94 20.99
N ILE A 30 12.82 6.06 20.88
CA ILE A 30 12.50 7.13 19.93
C ILE A 30 12.70 6.65 18.50
N LEU A 31 13.80 5.94 18.24
CA LEU A 31 14.07 5.35 16.91
C LEU A 31 12.95 4.38 16.49
N VAL A 32 12.51 3.53 17.42
CA VAL A 32 11.38 2.62 17.20
C VAL A 32 10.10 3.38 16.87
N PHE A 33 9.82 4.53 17.49
CA PHE A 33 8.63 5.32 17.16
C PHE A 33 8.63 5.80 15.71
N TYR A 34 9.75 6.33 15.22
CA TYR A 34 9.84 6.80 13.83
C TYR A 34 9.73 5.65 12.83
N SER A 35 10.37 4.50 13.10
CA SER A 35 10.20 3.29 12.26
C SER A 35 8.74 2.84 12.20
N LYS A 36 8.06 2.77 13.36
CA LYS A 36 6.64 2.38 13.40
C LYS A 36 5.76 3.36 12.64
N LEU A 37 6.00 4.66 12.78
CA LEU A 37 5.25 5.68 12.08
C LEU A 37 5.45 5.56 10.55
N ALA A 38 6.68 5.40 10.08
CA ALA A 38 6.96 5.21 8.65
C ALA A 38 6.20 4.00 8.07
N ILE A 39 6.19 2.88 8.79
CA ILE A 39 5.43 1.68 8.38
C ILE A 39 3.93 1.98 8.28
N LEU A 40 3.38 2.70 9.27
CA LEU A 40 1.95 3.04 9.29
C LEU A 40 1.57 3.98 8.15
N GLU A 41 2.36 5.04 7.91
CA GLU A 41 2.15 5.99 6.81
C GLU A 41 2.16 5.28 5.46
N LEU A 42 3.16 4.43 5.19
CA LEU A 42 3.20 3.66 3.96
C LEU A 42 1.98 2.74 3.81
N CYS A 43 1.60 2.04 4.88
CA CYS A 43 0.47 1.12 4.84
C CYS A 43 -0.86 1.84 4.57
N GLY A 44 -1.07 3.00 5.20
CA GLY A 44 -2.24 3.84 4.95
C GLY A 44 -2.28 4.33 3.51
N TRP A 45 -1.15 4.85 3.02
CA TRP A 45 -1.03 5.31 1.63
C TRP A 45 -1.31 4.20 0.59
N ILE A 46 -0.86 2.97 0.83
CA ILE A 46 -1.14 1.83 -0.06
C ILE A 46 -2.65 1.53 -0.08
N GLU A 47 -3.29 1.49 1.08
CA GLU A 47 -4.73 1.25 1.21
C GLU A 47 -5.53 2.28 0.41
N GLU A 48 -5.26 3.56 0.64
CA GLU A 48 -5.93 4.64 -0.07
C GLU A 48 -5.61 4.64 -1.57
N SER A 49 -4.39 4.28 -1.97
CA SER A 49 -4.00 4.19 -3.38
C SER A 49 -4.78 3.09 -4.12
N LEU A 50 -4.99 1.94 -3.48
CA LEU A 50 -5.78 0.85 -4.05
C LEU A 50 -7.25 1.22 -4.18
N ASP A 51 -7.80 1.89 -3.17
CA ASP A 51 -9.15 2.41 -3.18
C ASP A 51 -9.34 3.42 -4.33
N ILE A 52 -8.40 4.36 -4.51
CA ILE A 52 -8.44 5.34 -5.60
C ILE A 52 -8.35 4.67 -6.97
N ILE A 53 -7.48 3.67 -7.17
CA ILE A 53 -7.39 2.95 -8.46
C ILE A 53 -8.76 2.35 -8.86
N ILE A 54 -9.48 1.78 -7.89
CA ILE A 54 -10.82 1.21 -8.13
C ILE A 54 -11.83 2.33 -8.44
N LEU A 55 -11.82 3.42 -7.67
CA LEU A 55 -12.74 4.54 -7.86
C LEU A 55 -12.53 5.24 -9.21
N ASP A 56 -11.27 5.55 -9.55
CA ASP A 56 -10.90 6.21 -10.80
C ASP A 56 -11.32 5.33 -11.99
N TYR A 57 -11.06 4.03 -11.95
CA TYR A 57 -11.49 3.12 -13.03
C TYR A 57 -13.01 3.07 -13.15
N ALA A 58 -13.73 2.97 -12.02
CA ALA A 58 -15.18 2.95 -12.00
C ALA A 58 -15.80 4.25 -12.53
N GLU A 59 -15.28 5.42 -12.16
CA GLU A 59 -15.75 6.72 -12.65
C GLU A 59 -15.57 6.84 -14.16
N ASN A 60 -14.43 6.39 -14.68
CA ASN A 60 -14.11 6.46 -16.11
C ASN A 60 -14.95 5.50 -16.97
N LYS A 61 -15.29 4.31 -16.46
CA LYS A 61 -15.97 3.27 -17.26
C LYS A 61 -17.47 3.19 -17.01
N LEU A 62 -17.94 3.47 -15.80
CA LEU A 62 -19.36 3.38 -15.44
C LEU A 62 -20.06 4.72 -15.68
N LYS A 63 -21.04 4.72 -16.58
CA LYS A 63 -21.88 5.91 -16.85
C LYS A 63 -23.08 6.04 -15.91
N ASN A 64 -23.49 4.94 -15.26
CA ASN A 64 -24.65 4.91 -14.39
C ASN A 64 -24.26 5.27 -12.95
N ARG A 65 -24.86 6.34 -12.40
CA ARG A 65 -24.56 6.83 -11.06
C ARG A 65 -24.85 5.82 -9.95
N ASN A 66 -25.87 4.96 -10.10
CA ASN A 66 -26.16 3.93 -9.11
C ASN A 66 -25.04 2.87 -9.05
N ASN A 67 -24.45 2.54 -10.20
CA ASN A 67 -23.34 1.59 -10.25
C ASN A 67 -22.06 2.22 -9.70
N GLN A 68 -21.79 3.50 -10.00
CA GLN A 68 -20.69 4.24 -9.38
C GLN A 68 -20.83 4.26 -7.85
N LYS A 69 -22.03 4.58 -7.35
CA LYS A 69 -22.31 4.59 -5.91
C LYS A 69 -22.14 3.21 -5.26
N TYR A 70 -22.52 2.14 -5.96
CA TYR A 70 -22.28 0.77 -5.47
C TYR A 70 -20.78 0.51 -5.26
N ILE A 71 -19.93 0.93 -6.19
CA ILE A 71 -18.47 0.81 -6.05
C ILE A 71 -17.93 1.73 -4.95
N GLU A 72 -18.40 2.97 -4.86
CA GLU A 72 -18.04 3.89 -3.75
C GLU A 72 -18.35 3.27 -2.38
N ASP A 73 -19.53 2.64 -2.22
CA ASP A 73 -19.94 1.99 -0.98
C ASP A 73 -19.15 0.69 -0.70
N LEU A 74 -18.71 -0.02 -1.76
CA LEU A 74 -17.82 -1.17 -1.64
C LEU A 74 -16.46 -0.75 -1.09
N VAL A 75 -15.85 0.29 -1.69
CA VAL A 75 -14.55 0.84 -1.30
C VAL A 75 -14.59 1.39 0.13
N LYS A 76 -15.64 2.13 0.51
CA LYS A 76 -15.80 2.64 1.89
C LYS A 76 -15.89 1.56 2.98
N ARG A 77 -16.21 0.32 2.61
CA ARG A 77 -16.27 -0.83 3.54
C ARG A 77 -14.97 -1.62 3.55
N ASN A 78 -14.04 -1.29 2.67
CA ASN A 78 -12.73 -1.87 2.64
C ASN A 78 -11.89 -1.30 3.80
N TYR A 79 -11.28 -2.18 4.59
CA TYR A 79 -10.35 -1.80 5.64
C TYR A 79 -9.13 -2.71 5.51
N GLY A 80 -8.07 -2.18 4.91
CA GLY A 80 -6.82 -2.86 4.65
C GLY A 80 -6.47 -3.00 3.16
N PHE A 81 -5.22 -3.42 2.95
CA PHE A 81 -4.57 -3.48 1.63
C PHE A 81 -4.15 -4.90 1.23
N ASP A 82 -4.70 -5.95 1.85
CA ASP A 82 -4.35 -7.33 1.47
C ASP A 82 -4.81 -7.63 0.04
N TYR A 83 -3.95 -8.23 -0.76
CA TYR A 83 -4.29 -8.50 -2.16
C TYR A 83 -5.55 -9.39 -2.28
N GLU A 84 -5.55 -10.56 -1.65
CA GLU A 84 -6.65 -11.53 -1.81
C GLU A 84 -7.93 -11.09 -1.08
N ASN A 85 -7.77 -10.50 0.10
CA ASN A 85 -8.89 -10.21 0.98
C ASN A 85 -9.54 -8.84 0.76
N ASN A 86 -8.81 -7.90 0.17
CA ASN A 86 -9.26 -6.53 -0.07
C ASN A 86 -9.28 -6.23 -1.57
N PHE A 87 -8.10 -6.01 -2.19
CA PHE A 87 -8.01 -5.47 -3.55
C PHE A 87 -8.62 -6.39 -4.62
N ARG A 88 -8.26 -7.67 -4.62
CA ARG A 88 -8.78 -8.66 -5.58
C ARG A 88 -10.30 -8.80 -5.50
N LYS A 89 -10.88 -8.72 -4.30
CA LYS A 89 -12.34 -8.75 -4.15
C LYS A 89 -12.98 -7.52 -4.79
N MET A 90 -12.39 -6.33 -4.62
CA MET A 90 -12.87 -5.12 -5.28
C MET A 90 -12.76 -5.22 -6.80
N LEU A 91 -11.64 -5.74 -7.32
CA LEU A 91 -11.47 -6.01 -8.74
C LEU A 91 -12.54 -6.96 -9.29
N ILE A 92 -12.81 -8.08 -8.61
CA ILE A 92 -13.83 -9.05 -9.05
C ILE A 92 -15.22 -8.40 -9.09
N GLN A 93 -15.56 -7.57 -8.11
CA GLN A 93 -16.83 -6.85 -8.09
C GLN A 93 -16.92 -5.78 -9.21
N MET A 94 -15.80 -5.19 -9.59
CA MET A 94 -15.72 -4.11 -10.58
C MET A 94 -15.69 -4.62 -12.02
N ILE A 95 -14.80 -5.57 -12.34
CA ILE A 95 -14.55 -6.05 -13.72
C ILE A 95 -14.92 -7.52 -13.93
N GLY A 96 -15.29 -8.26 -12.87
CA GLY A 96 -15.63 -9.67 -12.96
C GLY A 96 -14.41 -10.60 -13.04
N LEU A 97 -14.62 -11.85 -12.62
CA LEU A 97 -13.53 -12.83 -12.43
C LEU A 97 -12.74 -13.11 -13.72
N ILE A 98 -13.41 -13.20 -14.87
CA ILE A 98 -12.76 -13.46 -16.17
C ILE A 98 -11.72 -12.38 -16.51
N PHE A 99 -12.05 -11.11 -16.23
CA PHE A 99 -11.14 -10.00 -16.52
C PHE A 99 -10.05 -9.87 -15.46
N VAL A 100 -10.33 -10.22 -14.20
CA VAL A 100 -9.29 -10.33 -13.16
C VAL A 100 -8.27 -11.41 -13.52
N GLU A 101 -8.70 -12.58 -13.98
CA GLU A 101 -7.76 -13.64 -14.39
C GLU A 101 -6.85 -13.19 -15.53
N LYS A 102 -7.41 -12.47 -16.53
CA LYS A 102 -6.62 -11.90 -17.62
C LYS A 102 -5.64 -10.85 -17.13
N LEU A 103 -6.08 -9.94 -16.26
CA LEU A 103 -5.25 -8.92 -15.64
C LEU A 103 -4.07 -9.57 -14.89
N GLU A 104 -4.36 -10.52 -14.00
CA GLU A 104 -3.37 -11.25 -13.21
C GLU A 104 -2.37 -11.98 -14.11
N HIS A 105 -2.86 -12.65 -15.16
CA HIS A 105 -2.02 -13.38 -16.10
C HIS A 105 -1.08 -12.45 -16.87
N ASN A 106 -1.59 -11.35 -17.44
CA ASN A 106 -0.79 -10.40 -18.20
C ASN A 106 0.29 -9.74 -17.32
N LEU A 107 -0.05 -9.40 -16.08
CA LEU A 107 0.90 -8.85 -15.11
C LEU A 107 1.96 -9.89 -14.69
N GLU A 108 1.60 -11.17 -14.59
CA GLU A 108 2.56 -12.23 -14.30
C GLU A 108 3.53 -12.46 -15.48
N GLU A 109 3.05 -12.43 -16.72
CA GLU A 109 3.92 -12.54 -17.91
C GLU A 109 4.86 -11.34 -18.08
N ARG A 110 4.49 -10.16 -17.57
CA ARG A 110 5.31 -8.94 -17.58
C ARG A 110 6.30 -8.87 -16.42
N GLY A 111 6.91 -10.00 -16.06
CA GLY A 111 7.97 -10.05 -15.05
C GLY A 111 7.45 -10.28 -13.64
N SER A 112 6.42 -11.10 -13.47
CA SER A 112 5.90 -11.52 -12.17
C SER A 112 5.40 -10.38 -11.29
N ILE A 113 4.81 -9.34 -11.89
CA ILE A 113 4.36 -8.13 -11.19
C ILE A 113 3.34 -8.51 -10.11
N ILE A 114 2.39 -9.39 -10.42
CA ILE A 114 1.36 -9.76 -9.46
C ILE A 114 1.92 -10.58 -8.30
N THR A 115 2.87 -11.48 -8.56
CA THR A 115 3.58 -12.22 -7.52
C THR A 115 4.41 -11.30 -6.61
N GLN A 116 5.16 -10.37 -7.20
CA GLN A 116 5.91 -9.36 -6.44
C GLN A 116 4.97 -8.52 -5.57
N PHE A 117 3.86 -8.05 -6.15
CA PHE A 117 2.89 -7.24 -5.44
C PHE A 117 2.25 -7.97 -4.25
N LYS A 118 1.80 -9.22 -4.45
CA LYS A 118 1.29 -10.06 -3.35
C LYS A 118 2.33 -10.25 -2.24
N SER A 119 3.59 -10.48 -2.61
CA SER A 119 4.68 -10.66 -1.66
C SER A 119 4.95 -9.40 -0.83
N GLU A 120 5.04 -8.24 -1.48
CA GLU A 120 5.30 -6.96 -0.81
C GLU A 120 4.14 -6.60 0.14
N LEU A 121 2.88 -6.73 -0.29
CA LEU A 121 1.72 -6.48 0.57
C LEU A 121 1.66 -7.45 1.76
N GLY A 122 1.94 -8.74 1.53
CA GLY A 122 1.97 -9.74 2.59
C GLY A 122 3.05 -9.45 3.64
N SER A 123 4.26 -9.08 3.19
CA SER A 123 5.36 -8.68 4.06
C SER A 123 5.00 -7.44 4.89
N LEU A 124 4.53 -6.38 4.24
CA LEU A 124 4.14 -5.14 4.93
C LEU A 124 3.00 -5.34 5.91
N LYS A 125 2.00 -6.18 5.59
CA LYS A 125 0.91 -6.50 6.51
C LYS A 125 1.43 -7.12 7.80
N ASN A 126 2.38 -8.05 7.70
CA ASN A 126 3.00 -8.67 8.88
C ASN A 126 3.78 -7.64 9.70
N THR A 127 4.59 -6.81 9.04
CA THR A 127 5.38 -5.75 9.69
C THR A 127 4.49 -4.71 10.36
N ARG A 128 3.42 -4.27 9.69
CA ARG A 128 2.40 -3.36 10.24
C ARG A 128 1.70 -3.95 11.44
N ASN A 129 1.26 -5.22 11.38
CA ASN A 129 0.60 -5.87 12.50
C ASN A 129 1.55 -5.95 13.71
N SER A 130 2.81 -6.28 13.48
CA SER A 130 3.84 -6.23 14.54
C SER A 130 3.99 -4.81 15.10
N ALA A 131 4.07 -3.79 14.25
CA ALA A 131 4.14 -2.40 14.68
C ALA A 131 2.91 -1.97 15.50
N ALA A 132 1.71 -2.20 15.00
CA ALA A 132 0.48 -1.77 15.67
C ALA A 132 0.23 -2.49 17.00
N HIS A 133 0.56 -3.78 17.10
CA HIS A 133 0.18 -4.62 18.24
C HIS A 133 1.30 -4.91 19.24
N THR A 134 2.55 -4.53 18.96
CA THR A 134 3.65 -4.69 19.92
C THR A 134 3.80 -3.42 20.77
N HIS A 135 3.54 -3.55 22.06
CA HIS A 135 3.83 -2.50 23.04
C HIS A 135 5.34 -2.39 23.26
N ILE A 136 5.82 -1.15 23.29
CA ILE A 136 7.22 -0.85 23.58
C ILE A 136 7.43 -1.00 25.10
N SER A 137 8.03 -2.12 25.50
CA SER A 137 8.38 -2.46 26.88
C SER A 137 9.91 -2.47 27.05
N GLU A 138 10.42 -3.15 28.08
CA GLU A 138 11.87 -3.26 28.36
C GLU A 138 12.66 -3.93 27.23
N ILE A 139 12.01 -4.79 26.43
CA ILE A 139 12.59 -5.38 25.23
C ILE A 139 12.03 -4.64 24.02
N LEU A 140 12.89 -3.91 23.32
CA LEU A 140 12.49 -3.13 22.16
C LEU A 140 12.41 -4.02 20.92
N PRO A 141 11.25 -4.08 20.24
CA PRO A 141 11.16 -4.73 18.95
C PRO A 141 12.06 -4.03 17.94
N ILE A 142 12.70 -4.82 17.08
CA ILE A 142 13.51 -4.33 15.97
C ILE A 142 12.58 -4.12 14.78
N TYR A 143 12.51 -2.89 14.31
CA TYR A 143 11.86 -2.54 13.05
C TYR A 143 12.91 -2.00 12.09
N ASP A 144 12.63 -2.13 10.80
CA ASP A 144 13.47 -1.52 9.78
C ASP A 144 13.52 0.01 9.94
N ALA A 145 14.64 0.60 9.58
CA ALA A 145 14.77 2.06 9.53
C ALA A 145 13.83 2.64 8.46
N PRO A 146 13.37 3.89 8.60
CA PRO A 146 12.49 4.53 7.60
C PRO A 146 13.04 4.51 6.17
N SER A 147 14.38 4.52 6.01
CA SER A 147 15.05 4.38 4.70
C SER A 147 14.70 3.07 3.96
N ILE A 148 14.45 1.99 4.69
CA ILE A 148 13.96 0.72 4.11
C ILE A 148 12.50 0.87 3.70
N THR A 149 11.67 1.45 4.56
CA THR A 149 10.24 1.70 4.27
C THR A 149 10.07 2.55 3.02
N LYS A 150 10.88 3.60 2.86
CA LYS A 150 10.93 4.44 1.67
C LYS A 150 11.33 3.68 0.41
N ARG A 151 12.28 2.75 0.51
CA ARG A 151 12.63 1.86 -0.61
C ARG A 151 11.48 0.94 -0.98
N ASN A 152 10.76 0.40 0.01
CA ASN A 152 9.57 -0.41 -0.23
C ASN A 152 8.47 0.40 -0.90
N PHE A 153 8.28 1.65 -0.48
CA PHE A 153 7.39 2.61 -1.16
C PHE A 153 7.72 2.73 -2.65
N GLN A 154 8.97 2.99 -3.01
CA GLN A 154 9.36 3.16 -4.42
C GLN A 154 9.05 1.91 -5.26
N ARG A 155 9.28 0.71 -4.70
CA ARG A 155 8.95 -0.56 -5.36
C ARG A 155 7.45 -0.71 -5.56
N ILE A 156 6.68 -0.51 -4.49
CA ILE A 156 5.22 -0.69 -4.51
C ILE A 156 4.56 0.34 -5.42
N TYR A 157 5.03 1.59 -5.40
CA TYR A 157 4.58 2.63 -6.30
C TYR A 157 4.71 2.22 -7.77
N GLN A 158 5.86 1.64 -8.14
CA GLN A 158 6.06 1.14 -9.51
C GLN A 158 5.09 -0.01 -9.85
N LEU A 159 4.91 -0.96 -8.93
CA LEU A 159 3.95 -2.07 -9.13
C LEU A 159 2.51 -1.56 -9.29
N LEU A 160 2.12 -0.54 -8.51
CA LEU A 160 0.80 0.10 -8.61
C LEU A 160 0.60 0.79 -9.97
N ILE A 161 1.61 1.49 -10.47
CA ILE A 161 1.59 2.09 -11.82
C ILE A 161 1.35 1.00 -12.87
N ASP A 162 2.07 -0.11 -12.80
CA ASP A 162 1.96 -1.17 -13.80
C ASP A 162 0.58 -1.85 -13.76
N ILE A 163 0.02 -2.04 -12.55
CA ILE A 163 -1.35 -2.55 -12.35
C ILE A 163 -2.38 -1.58 -12.93
N GLU A 164 -2.26 -0.29 -12.62
CA GLU A 164 -3.20 0.74 -13.12
C GLU A 164 -3.12 0.86 -14.65
N ALA A 165 -1.91 0.81 -15.22
CA ALA A 165 -1.70 0.82 -16.65
C ALA A 165 -2.37 -0.38 -17.33
N GLU A 166 -2.21 -1.58 -16.77
CA GLU A 166 -2.84 -2.78 -17.32
C GLU A 166 -4.37 -2.73 -17.18
N LEU A 167 -4.90 -2.27 -16.05
CA LEU A 167 -6.34 -2.06 -15.87
C LEU A 167 -6.93 -1.18 -16.97
N LYS A 168 -6.24 -0.11 -17.35
CA LYS A 168 -6.69 0.81 -18.41
C LYS A 168 -6.75 0.18 -19.81
N THR A 169 -6.09 -0.95 -20.03
CA THR A 169 -6.16 -1.70 -21.30
C THR A 169 -7.45 -2.51 -21.46
N LEU A 170 -8.17 -2.76 -20.35
CA LEU A 170 -9.47 -3.41 -20.33
C LEU A 170 -10.59 -2.43 -20.69
#